data_AF-A0A5M6IBS6-F1
#
_entry.id   AF-A0A5M6IBS6-F1
#
_cell.length_a   1.000
_cell.length_b   1.000
_cell.length_c   1.000
_cell.angle_alpha   90.00
_cell.angle_beta   90.00
_cell.angle_gamma   90.00
#
_symmetry.space_group_name_H-M   'P 1'
#
loop_
_entity.id
_entity.type
_entity.pdbx_description
1 polymer ?
#
loop_
_entity_poly.entity_id
_entity_poly.type
_entity_poly.pdbx_seq_one_letter_code
_entity_poly.pdbx_strand_id
1 'polypeptide(L)'
;MGGNHRAILLAVQDPNYLEHWGVDVSTPGAGLTTITQSAAKRLAFEAFHPGLGKIRQTGYALGLESRLSKDQILALWLDTLEMGKGPDGWMVGFFTASSKIYGRPPAELSQAEFIRFVAVLIAPASYDLTRRDARLDERVGRIERLVAGTCAPLGLRDVWLEGCQPSS
;
A
#
# COMPACT_ATOMS: atom_id res chain seq x y z
N MET A 1 -14.51 3.60 -1.37
CA MET A 1 -13.99 2.41 -0.63
C MET A 1 -14.76 2.29 0.68
N GLY A 2 -15.19 1.10 1.10
CA GLY A 2 -15.90 0.91 2.38
C GLY A 2 -14.99 1.14 3.59
N GLY A 3 -15.56 1.39 4.77
CA GLY A 3 -14.81 1.71 6.00
C GLY A 3 -13.82 0.63 6.42
N ASN A 4 -14.24 -0.64 6.40
CA ASN A 4 -13.38 -1.79 6.75
C ASN A 4 -12.18 -1.92 5.80
N HIS A 5 -12.42 -1.79 4.48
CA HIS A 5 -11.36 -1.84 3.47
C HIS A 5 -10.34 -0.72 3.65
N ARG A 6 -10.80 0.49 3.97
CA ARG A 6 -9.90 1.61 4.27
C ARG A 6 -9.02 1.29 5.48
N ALA A 7 -9.58 0.74 6.56
CA ALA A 7 -8.80 0.37 7.74
C ALA A 7 -7.73 -0.68 7.42
N ILE A 8 -8.07 -1.73 6.66
CA ILE A 8 -7.11 -2.77 6.23
C ILE A 8 -5.99 -2.16 5.39
N LEU A 9 -6.33 -1.33 4.41
CA LEU A 9 -5.33 -0.69 3.54
C LEU A 9 -4.33 0.14 4.35
N LEU A 10 -4.82 0.99 5.25
CA LEU A 10 -3.96 1.84 6.07
C LEU A 10 -3.12 1.02 7.04
N ALA A 11 -3.70 0.02 7.73
CA ALA A 11 -2.96 -0.85 8.64
C ALA A 11 -1.78 -1.59 7.97
N VAL A 12 -1.85 -1.85 6.66
CA VAL A 12 -0.78 -2.52 5.91
C VAL A 12 0.21 -1.55 5.28
N GLN A 13 -0.26 -0.42 4.75
CA GLN A 13 0.56 0.48 3.93
C GLN A 13 1.17 1.64 4.72
N ASP A 14 0.46 2.11 5.74
CA ASP A 14 0.84 3.30 6.52
C ASP A 14 -0.01 3.38 7.81
N PRO A 15 0.33 2.61 8.86
CA PRO A 15 -0.57 2.36 9.99
C PRO A 15 -0.94 3.62 10.78
N ASN A 16 -0.11 4.66 10.73
CA ASN A 16 -0.32 5.94 11.41
C ASN A 16 -0.70 7.08 10.44
N TYR A 17 -1.20 6.74 9.25
CA TYR A 17 -1.40 7.68 8.14
C TYR A 17 -2.16 8.95 8.52
N LEU A 18 -3.15 8.82 9.39
CA LEU A 18 -4.04 9.92 9.77
C LEU A 18 -3.36 10.93 10.70
N GLU A 19 -2.35 10.51 11.46
CA GLU A 19 -1.74 11.31 12.53
C GLU A 19 -0.42 11.96 12.11
N HIS A 20 0.34 11.33 11.21
CA HIS A 20 1.63 11.87 10.79
C HIS A 20 1.46 12.97 9.72
N TRP A 21 2.48 13.82 9.50
CA TRP A 21 2.43 14.98 8.58
C TRP A 21 3.25 14.75 7.30
N GLY A 22 3.15 13.54 6.75
CA GLY A 22 3.90 13.09 5.58
C GLY A 22 5.09 12.16 5.84
N VAL A 23 5.61 12.09 7.07
CA VAL A 23 6.71 11.19 7.45
C VAL A 23 6.37 10.43 8.73
N ASP A 24 6.68 9.14 8.74
CA ASP A 24 6.63 8.29 9.92
C ASP A 24 7.98 7.59 10.11
N VAL A 25 8.53 7.67 11.32
CA VAL A 25 9.84 7.11 11.69
C VAL A 25 9.78 6.21 12.93
N SER A 26 8.58 5.97 13.47
CA SER A 26 8.43 5.26 14.76
C SER A 26 7.39 4.15 14.71
N THR A 27 6.38 4.25 13.86
CA THR A 27 5.28 3.27 13.87
C THR A 27 5.75 1.94 13.30
N PRO A 28 5.58 0.81 14.04
CA PRO A 28 5.87 -0.51 13.52
C PRO A 28 5.11 -0.79 12.22
N GLY A 29 5.80 -1.31 11.21
CA GLY A 29 5.22 -1.62 9.90
C GLY A 29 5.06 -0.43 8.93
N ALA A 30 5.30 0.82 9.35
CA ALA A 30 5.19 1.97 8.44
C ALA A 30 6.30 2.03 7.36
N GLY A 31 7.45 1.42 7.63
CA GLY A 31 8.60 1.47 6.75
C GLY A 31 9.24 2.86 6.65
N LEU A 32 10.06 3.07 5.61
CA LEU A 32 10.77 4.34 5.37
C LEU A 32 10.07 5.23 4.32
N THR A 33 8.90 4.83 3.85
CA THR A 33 8.13 5.53 2.82
C THR A 33 6.64 5.44 3.12
N THR A 34 6.07 6.55 3.60
CA THR A 34 4.64 6.72 3.85
C THR A 34 3.83 6.74 2.54
N ILE A 35 2.50 6.64 2.63
CA ILE A 35 1.58 6.86 1.49
C ILE A 35 1.83 8.24 0.87
N THR A 36 2.00 9.28 1.68
CA THR A 36 2.25 10.64 1.18
C THR A 36 3.57 10.73 0.42
N GLN A 37 4.66 10.14 0.93
CA GLN A 37 5.93 10.08 0.20
C GLN A 37 5.81 9.24 -1.09
N SER A 38 5.05 8.15 -1.04
CA SER A 38 4.74 7.28 -2.16
C SER A 38 3.98 8.02 -3.27
N ALA A 39 3.03 8.90 -2.91
CA ALA A 39 2.32 9.79 -3.81
C ALA A 39 3.24 10.87 -4.39
N ALA A 40 4.02 11.55 -3.53
CA ALA A 40 4.99 12.56 -3.96
C ALA A 40 5.99 12.02 -4.98
N LYS A 41 6.46 10.78 -4.80
CA LYS A 41 7.35 10.11 -5.76
C LYS A 41 6.73 10.01 -7.15
N ARG A 42 5.45 9.62 -7.22
CA ARG A 42 4.75 9.34 -8.47
C ARG A 42 4.33 10.61 -9.19
N LEU A 43 3.98 11.65 -8.45
CA LEU A 43 3.51 12.92 -8.99
C LEU A 43 4.66 13.85 -9.41
N ALA A 44 5.81 13.80 -8.72
CA ALA A 44 6.86 14.80 -8.87
C ALA A 44 8.13 14.31 -9.59
N PHE A 45 8.22 13.02 -9.94
CA PHE A 45 9.40 12.45 -10.57
C PHE A 45 9.03 11.59 -11.77
N GLU A 46 9.63 11.90 -12.93
CA GLU A 46 9.60 11.03 -14.10
C GLU A 46 10.48 9.80 -13.88
N ALA A 47 11.67 9.99 -13.30
CA ALA A 47 12.57 8.92 -12.86
C ALA A 47 13.11 9.20 -11.46
N PHE A 48 12.79 8.32 -10.51
CA PHE A 48 13.23 8.44 -9.12
C PHE A 48 14.54 7.69 -8.87
N HIS A 49 15.55 8.41 -8.37
CA HIS A 49 16.82 7.85 -7.92
C HIS A 49 17.01 8.10 -6.42
N PRO A 50 17.26 7.07 -5.59
CA PRO A 50 17.55 7.23 -4.17
C PRO A 50 18.75 8.17 -3.91
N GLY A 51 18.82 8.78 -2.71
CA GLY A 51 19.82 9.79 -2.36
C GLY A 51 19.19 11.19 -2.30
N LEU A 52 19.69 12.15 -3.08
CA LEU A 52 19.10 13.50 -3.17
C LEU A 52 17.62 13.46 -3.58
N GLY A 53 17.22 12.48 -4.40
CA GLY A 53 15.82 12.25 -4.76
C GLY A 53 14.94 11.96 -3.54
N LYS A 54 15.46 11.26 -2.52
CA LYS A 54 14.71 10.95 -1.29
C LYS A 54 14.48 12.22 -0.44
N ILE A 55 15.45 13.13 -0.39
CA ILE A 55 15.29 14.42 0.30
C ILE A 55 14.22 15.26 -0.41
N ARG A 56 14.28 15.35 -1.74
CA ARG A 56 13.28 16.04 -2.56
C ARG A 56 11.89 15.40 -2.40
N GLN A 57 11.80 14.07 -2.38
CA GLN A 57 10.54 13.34 -2.15
C GLN A 57 9.92 13.74 -0.81
N THR A 58 10.71 13.78 0.26
CA THR A 58 10.21 14.24 1.56
C THR A 58 9.73 15.68 1.47
N GLY A 59 10.50 16.60 0.88
CA GLY A 59 10.05 17.99 0.70
C GLY A 59 8.72 18.12 -0.07
N TYR A 60 8.54 17.36 -1.15
CA TYR A 60 7.28 17.31 -1.87
C TYR A 60 6.15 16.71 -1.03
N ALA A 61 6.40 15.67 -0.25
CA ALA A 61 5.41 15.05 0.64
C ALA A 61 4.89 16.06 1.68
N LEU A 62 5.79 16.83 2.30
CA LEU A 62 5.41 17.92 3.20
C LEU A 62 4.60 19.02 2.48
N GLY A 63 4.98 19.31 1.23
CA GLY A 63 4.25 20.23 0.36
C GLY A 63 2.85 19.75 -0.02
N LEU A 64 2.61 18.43 -0.09
CA LEU A 64 1.27 17.85 -0.27
C LEU A 64 0.45 17.97 1.02
N GLU A 65 1.02 17.59 2.18
CA GLU A 65 0.34 17.61 3.49
C GLU A 65 -0.07 19.02 3.94
N SER A 66 0.67 20.04 3.51
CA SER A 66 0.33 21.45 3.78
C SER A 66 -0.78 22.02 2.88
N ARG A 67 -1.15 21.34 1.79
CA ARG A 67 -2.11 21.85 0.79
C ARG A 67 -3.33 20.97 0.59
N LEU A 68 -3.23 19.68 0.88
CA LEU A 68 -4.24 18.68 0.62
C LEU A 68 -4.62 17.98 1.92
N SER A 69 -5.90 17.60 2.03
CA SER A 69 -6.34 16.73 3.10
C SER A 69 -5.81 15.30 2.92
N LYS A 70 -5.81 14.52 4.01
CA LYS A 70 -5.49 13.08 3.97
C LYS A 70 -6.33 12.32 2.96
N ASP A 71 -7.61 12.66 2.81
CA ASP A 71 -8.47 12.02 1.82
C ASP A 71 -8.06 12.33 0.38
N GLN A 72 -7.65 13.58 0.11
CA GLN A 72 -7.17 13.99 -1.22
C GLN A 72 -5.83 13.31 -1.56
N ILE A 73 -4.90 13.24 -0.61
CA ILE A 73 -3.61 12.57 -0.79
C ILE A 73 -3.82 11.08 -1.04
N LEU A 74 -4.67 10.43 -0.25
CA LEU A 74 -5.01 9.02 -0.43
C LEU A 74 -5.64 8.77 -1.80
N ALA A 75 -6.55 9.64 -2.25
CA ALA A 75 -7.16 9.53 -3.58
C ALA A 75 -6.12 9.62 -4.71
N LEU A 76 -5.22 10.61 -4.66
CA LEU A 76 -4.12 10.75 -5.63
C LEU A 76 -3.18 9.55 -5.62
N TRP A 77 -2.87 9.02 -4.43
CA TRP A 77 -2.04 7.84 -4.29
C TRP A 77 -2.71 6.61 -4.91
N LEU A 78 -4.01 6.40 -4.65
CA LEU A 78 -4.79 5.30 -5.20
C LEU A 78 -4.92 5.39 -6.73
N ASP A 79 -4.92 6.59 -7.31
CA ASP A 79 -5.00 6.78 -8.76
C ASP A 79 -3.68 6.48 -9.48
N THR A 80 -2.55 6.75 -8.81
CA THR A 80 -1.21 6.66 -9.41
C THR A 80 -0.43 5.39 -9.03
N LEU A 81 -0.94 4.58 -8.09
CA LEU A 81 -0.23 3.39 -7.64
C LEU A 81 -0.12 2.32 -8.74
N GLU A 82 0.97 1.57 -8.69
CA GLU A 82 1.22 0.48 -9.64
C GLU A 82 0.71 -0.83 -9.04
N MET A 83 -0.02 -1.60 -9.83
CA MET A 83 -0.72 -2.82 -9.40
C MET A 83 -0.18 -4.09 -10.04
N GLY A 84 0.93 -3.96 -10.77
CA GLY A 84 1.59 -5.08 -11.42
C GLY A 84 0.99 -5.42 -12.77
N LYS A 85 1.32 -6.61 -13.27
CA LYS A 85 0.81 -7.11 -14.55
C LYS A 85 -0.63 -7.62 -14.39
N GLY A 86 -1.53 -7.12 -15.22
CA GLY A 86 -2.89 -7.61 -15.40
C GLY A 86 -3.11 -8.26 -16.77
N PRO A 87 -4.37 -8.55 -17.11
CA PRO A 87 -4.75 -9.20 -18.38
C PRO A 87 -4.23 -8.45 -19.62
N ASP A 88 -4.29 -7.12 -19.60
CA ASP A 88 -3.92 -6.26 -20.75
C ASP A 88 -2.55 -5.57 -20.57
N GLY A 89 -1.70 -6.09 -19.69
CA GLY A 89 -0.40 -5.48 -19.37
C GLY A 89 -0.35 -4.76 -18.03
N TRP A 90 0.57 -3.80 -17.87
CA TRP A 90 0.81 -3.11 -16.59
C TRP A 90 -0.41 -2.30 -16.15
N MET A 91 -0.81 -2.44 -14.89
CA MET A 91 -1.95 -1.74 -14.32
C MET A 91 -1.50 -0.60 -13.41
N VAL A 92 -2.06 0.58 -13.64
CA VAL A 92 -1.92 1.76 -12.79
C VAL A 92 -3.31 2.17 -12.30
N GLY A 93 -3.40 2.52 -11.03
CA GLY A 93 -4.64 2.90 -10.37
C GLY A 93 -5.36 1.72 -9.71
N PHE A 94 -5.72 1.89 -8.45
CA PHE A 94 -6.35 0.88 -7.61
C PHE A 94 -7.75 0.50 -8.10
N PHE A 95 -8.55 1.49 -8.52
CA PHE A 95 -9.89 1.25 -9.06
C PHE A 95 -9.84 0.54 -10.41
N THR A 96 -8.95 1.01 -11.30
CA THR A 96 -8.72 0.40 -12.62
C THR A 96 -8.29 -1.05 -12.48
N ALA A 97 -7.33 -1.33 -11.61
CA ALA A 97 -6.86 -2.70 -11.38
C ALA A 97 -7.95 -3.60 -10.77
N SER A 98 -8.78 -3.10 -9.84
CA SER A 98 -9.89 -3.89 -9.27
C SER A 98 -10.91 -4.26 -10.35
N SER A 99 -11.23 -3.31 -11.22
CA SER A 99 -12.14 -3.55 -12.35
C SER A 99 -11.58 -4.59 -13.32
N LYS A 100 -10.27 -4.56 -13.60
CA LYS A 100 -9.60 -5.54 -14.49
C LYS A 100 -9.47 -6.94 -13.89
N ILE A 101 -9.22 -7.05 -12.58
CA ILE A 101 -8.98 -8.33 -11.90
C ILE A 101 -10.28 -8.98 -11.44
N TYR A 102 -11.20 -8.19 -10.88
CA TYR A 102 -12.41 -8.69 -10.23
C TYR A 102 -13.71 -8.29 -10.95
N GLY A 103 -13.66 -7.44 -11.97
CA GLY A 103 -14.85 -6.96 -12.69
C GLY A 103 -15.71 -5.96 -11.90
N ARG A 104 -15.24 -5.48 -10.74
CA ARG A 104 -16.03 -4.66 -9.81
C ARG A 104 -15.17 -3.66 -9.03
N PRO A 105 -15.75 -2.57 -8.50
CA PRO A 105 -15.00 -1.57 -7.74
C PRO A 105 -14.43 -2.13 -6.43
N PRO A 106 -13.35 -1.54 -5.87
CA PRO A 106 -12.72 -2.03 -4.64
C PRO A 106 -13.64 -2.06 -3.41
N ALA A 107 -14.74 -1.31 -3.44
CA ALA A 107 -15.72 -1.30 -2.36
C ALA A 107 -16.61 -2.55 -2.31
N GLU A 108 -16.72 -3.29 -3.42
CA GLU A 108 -17.55 -4.48 -3.55
C GLU A 108 -16.77 -5.78 -3.39
N LEU A 109 -15.45 -5.70 -3.25
CA LEU A 109 -14.62 -6.88 -2.98
C LEU A 109 -15.01 -7.49 -1.63
N SER A 110 -14.90 -8.81 -1.52
CA SER A 110 -14.86 -9.45 -0.20
C SER A 110 -13.60 -9.03 0.53
N GLN A 111 -13.60 -9.20 1.85
CA GLN A 111 -12.42 -8.89 2.67
C GLN A 111 -11.18 -9.69 2.19
N ALA A 112 -11.35 -10.97 1.83
CA ALA A 112 -10.26 -11.83 1.35
C ALA A 112 -9.69 -11.33 0.00
N GLU A 113 -10.56 -10.98 -0.95
CA GLU A 113 -10.13 -10.38 -2.23
C GLU A 113 -9.43 -9.04 -1.99
N PHE A 114 -9.97 -8.20 -1.10
CA PHE A 114 -9.38 -6.91 -0.78
C PHE A 114 -8.00 -7.06 -0.12
N ILE A 115 -7.82 -8.01 0.79
CA ILE A 115 -6.51 -8.29 1.39
C ILE A 115 -5.51 -8.75 0.34
N ARG A 116 -5.89 -9.67 -0.57
CA ARG A 116 -5.04 -10.07 -1.71
C ARG A 116 -4.64 -8.86 -2.56
N PHE A 117 -5.60 -7.98 -2.81
CA PHE A 117 -5.40 -6.79 -3.61
C PHE A 117 -4.47 -5.77 -2.95
N VAL A 118 -4.53 -5.62 -1.62
CA VAL A 118 -3.58 -4.79 -0.84
C VAL A 118 -2.20 -5.46 -0.75
N ALA A 119 -2.14 -6.78 -0.64
CA ALA A 119 -0.90 -7.54 -0.49
C ALA A 119 0.07 -7.30 -1.65
N VAL A 120 -0.44 -7.14 -2.87
CA VAL A 120 0.36 -6.94 -4.09
C VAL A 120 1.23 -5.68 -4.05
N LEU A 121 0.78 -4.64 -3.33
CA LEU A 121 1.27 -3.26 -3.44
C LEU A 121 2.74 -3.09 -3.06
N ILE A 122 3.26 -3.96 -2.19
CA ILE A 122 4.66 -3.91 -1.76
C ILE A 122 5.64 -4.26 -2.88
N ALA A 123 5.22 -5.15 -3.80
CA ALA A 123 6.06 -5.66 -4.87
C ALA A 123 5.23 -6.02 -6.12
N PRO A 124 4.57 -5.03 -6.76
CA PRO A 124 3.66 -5.26 -7.88
C PRO A 124 4.31 -5.95 -9.08
N ALA A 125 5.63 -5.77 -9.28
CA ALA A 125 6.37 -6.46 -10.34
C ALA A 125 6.66 -7.94 -10.02
N SER A 126 6.63 -8.34 -8.75
CA SER A 126 7.01 -9.69 -8.30
C SER A 126 5.82 -10.61 -8.06
N TYR A 127 4.64 -10.04 -7.84
CA TYR A 127 3.41 -10.77 -7.57
C TYR A 127 2.51 -10.85 -8.80
N ASP A 128 1.71 -11.92 -8.87
CA ASP A 128 0.72 -12.12 -9.92
C ASP A 128 -0.71 -12.16 -9.36
N LEU A 129 -1.52 -11.16 -9.71
CA LEU A 129 -2.93 -11.10 -9.32
C LEU A 129 -3.83 -11.95 -10.22
N THR A 130 -3.38 -12.33 -11.41
CA THR A 130 -4.20 -13.01 -12.43
C THR A 130 -4.22 -14.53 -12.29
N ARG A 131 -3.32 -15.09 -11.46
CA ARG A 131 -3.20 -16.53 -11.22
C ARG A 131 -2.77 -16.82 -9.78
N ARG A 132 -2.61 -18.11 -9.47
CA ARG A 132 -2.04 -18.56 -8.20
C ARG A 132 -0.60 -18.09 -8.08
N ASP A 133 -0.28 -17.58 -6.90
CA ASP A 133 1.05 -17.10 -6.54
C ASP A 133 1.24 -17.39 -5.04
N ALA A 134 2.01 -18.43 -4.73
CA ALA A 134 2.21 -18.90 -3.36
C ALA A 134 2.84 -17.83 -2.46
N ARG A 135 3.68 -16.93 -3.01
CA ARG A 135 4.31 -15.85 -2.23
C ARG A 135 3.30 -14.74 -1.91
N LEU A 136 2.35 -14.48 -2.83
CA LEU A 136 1.25 -13.58 -2.57
C LEU A 136 0.29 -14.18 -1.54
N ASP A 137 -0.03 -15.47 -1.67
CA ASP A 137 -0.90 -16.21 -0.74
C ASP A 137 -0.31 -16.21 0.69
N GLU A 138 1.01 -16.40 0.83
CA GLU A 138 1.69 -16.31 2.12
C GLU A 138 1.55 -14.90 2.73
N ARG A 139 1.76 -13.85 1.94
CA ARG A 139 1.60 -12.46 2.40
C ARG A 139 0.16 -12.15 2.79
N VAL A 140 -0.82 -12.67 2.04
CA VAL A 140 -2.25 -12.57 2.40
C VAL A 140 -2.47 -13.12 3.80
N GLY A 141 -1.96 -14.32 4.10
CA GLY A 141 -2.11 -14.91 5.44
C GLY A 141 -1.47 -14.07 6.55
N ARG A 142 -0.35 -13.39 6.29
CA ARG A 142 0.26 -12.45 7.26
C ARG A 142 -0.63 -11.23 7.51
N ILE A 143 -1.23 -10.66 6.46
CA ILE A 143 -2.16 -9.52 6.58
C ILE A 143 -3.45 -9.94 7.29
N GLU A 144 -3.98 -11.13 7.01
CA GLU A 144 -5.16 -11.66 7.70
C GLU A 144 -4.93 -11.75 9.21
N ARG A 145 -3.77 -12.26 9.65
CA ARG A 145 -3.39 -12.32 11.07
C ARG A 145 -3.23 -10.94 11.70
N LEU A 146 -2.66 -9.98 10.96
CA LEU A 146 -2.55 -8.58 11.39
C LEU A 146 -3.94 -7.96 11.60
N VAL A 147 -4.83 -8.11 10.61
CA VAL A 147 -6.20 -7.57 10.65
C VAL A 147 -7.02 -8.23 11.76
N ALA A 148 -6.78 -9.50 12.06
CA ALA A 148 -7.40 -10.21 13.17
C ALA A 148 -6.83 -9.81 14.55
N GLY A 149 -5.78 -8.97 14.61
CA GLY A 149 -5.13 -8.56 15.86
C GLY A 149 -4.36 -9.69 16.56
N THR A 150 -4.03 -10.76 15.84
CA THR A 150 -3.35 -11.94 16.40
C THR A 150 -1.82 -11.84 16.37
N CYS A 151 -1.30 -10.80 15.74
CA CYS A 151 0.13 -10.49 15.61
C CYS A 151 0.32 -8.98 15.40
N ALA A 152 1.57 -8.53 15.43
CA ALA A 152 1.94 -7.15 15.12
C ALA A 152 3.31 -7.12 14.40
N PRO A 153 3.63 -6.06 13.63
CA PRO A 153 4.95 -5.89 13.04
C PRO A 153 6.03 -5.81 14.13
N LEU A 154 7.20 -6.42 13.90
CA LEU A 154 8.31 -6.48 14.86
C LEU A 154 9.02 -5.14 15.07
N GLY A 155 8.80 -4.17 14.18
CA GLY A 155 9.40 -2.84 14.27
C GLY A 155 9.12 -1.99 13.04
N LEU A 156 9.72 -0.80 12.99
CA LEU A 156 9.47 0.21 11.94
C LEU A 156 9.58 -0.37 10.52
N ARG A 157 10.61 -1.17 10.25
CA ARG A 157 10.92 -1.67 8.91
C ARG A 157 10.23 -2.98 8.56
N ASP A 158 9.39 -3.53 9.44
CA ASP A 158 8.69 -4.79 9.21
C ASP A 158 7.46 -4.61 8.28
N VAL A 159 7.70 -4.14 7.05
CA VAL A 159 6.68 -3.95 6.00
C VAL A 159 6.25 -5.27 5.36
N TRP A 160 7.03 -6.33 5.57
CA TRP A 160 6.75 -7.69 5.12
C TRP A 160 5.91 -8.48 6.13
N LEU A 161 5.65 -7.89 7.31
CA LEU A 161 4.87 -8.48 8.40
C LEU A 161 5.47 -9.82 8.86
N GLU A 162 6.78 -9.86 9.06
CA GLU A 162 7.51 -11.01 9.58
C GLU A 162 7.05 -11.37 11.00
N GLY A 163 6.67 -10.38 11.81
CA GLY A 163 6.01 -10.62 13.12
C GLY A 163 4.65 -11.32 13.02
N CYS A 164 4.11 -11.43 11.82
CA CYS A 164 2.88 -12.11 11.50
C CYS A 164 3.09 -13.38 10.69
N GLN A 165 4.27 -14.00 10.71
CA GLN A 165 4.46 -15.35 10.14
C GLN A 165 3.63 -16.41 10.89
N PRO A 166 3.30 -17.55 10.25
CA PRO A 166 2.70 -18.69 10.96
C PRO A 166 3.65 -19.19 12.06
N SER A 167 3.11 -19.56 13.23
CA SER A 167 3.89 -20.29 14.23
C SER A 167 4.32 -21.65 13.68
N SER A 168 5.61 -21.96 13.79
CA SER A 168 6.20 -23.26 13.41
C SER A 168 5.74 -24.39 14.32
#